data_AF-A0A3P4AW88-F1
#
_entry.id   AF-A0A3P4AW88-F1
#
_cell.length_a   1.000
_cell.length_b   1.000
_cell.length_c   1.000
_cell.angle_alpha   90.00
_cell.angle_beta   90.00
_cell.angle_gamma   90.00
#
_symmetry.space_group_name_H-M   'P 1'
#
loop_
_entity.id
_entity.type
_entity.pdbx_description
1 polymer ?
#
loop_
_entity_poly.entity_id
_entity_poly.type
_entity_poly.pdbx_seq_one_letter_code
_entity_poly.pdbx_strand_id
1 'polypeptide(L)' 'MSSRRSYPSDLSDAEWALLEPLIPAPKPGGRPAKVPRREIVNAILYVLENGIKWRAMPRHAAGVCS' A
#
# COMPACT_ATOMS: atom_id res chain seq x y z
N MET A 1 9.54 11.70 -11.86
CA MET A 1 9.72 10.54 -10.95
C MET A 1 9.27 10.98 -9.58
N SER A 2 7.99 10.79 -9.26
CA SER A 2 7.45 11.19 -7.95
C SER A 2 8.16 10.41 -6.85
N SER A 3 8.74 11.11 -5.89
CA SER A 3 9.37 10.50 -4.73
C SER A 3 8.31 9.80 -3.90
N ARG A 4 8.24 8.47 -4.03
CA ARG A 4 7.44 7.61 -3.16
C ARG A 4 7.91 7.84 -1.73
N ARG A 5 7.03 8.29 -0.84
CA ARG A 5 7.36 8.35 0.59
C ARG A 5 7.20 6.95 1.14
N SER A 6 8.33 6.28 1.32
CA SER A 6 8.38 4.99 1.99
C SER A 6 7.97 5.13 3.45
N TYR A 7 7.12 4.21 3.91
CA TYR A 7 6.90 4.06 5.34
C TYR A 7 8.12 3.34 5.94
N PRO A 8 8.44 3.59 7.22
CA PRO A 8 9.48 2.83 7.92
C PRO A 8 9.16 1.32 8.00
N SER A 9 7.89 0.95 7.82
CA SER A 9 7.36 -0.41 7.77
C SER A 9 7.26 -0.98 6.34
N ASP A 10 7.89 -0.34 5.34
CA ASP A 10 7.86 -0.81 3.96
C ASP A 10 8.65 -2.12 3.82
N LEU A 11 8.10 -3.07 3.07
CA LEU A 11 8.79 -4.31 2.72
C LEU A 11 9.94 -4.07 1.74
N SER A 12 11.05 -4.74 1.99
CA SER A 12 12.14 -4.87 1.01
C SER A 12 11.68 -5.64 -0.23
N ASP A 13 12.42 -5.52 -1.33
CA ASP A 13 12.10 -6.23 -2.57
C ASP A 13 12.17 -7.75 -2.39
N ALA A 14 13.09 -8.23 -1.54
CA ALA A 14 13.24 -9.65 -1.24
C ALA A 14 12.05 -10.22 -0.45
N GLU A 15 11.56 -9.48 0.56
CA GLU A 15 10.37 -9.89 1.32
C GLU A 15 9.11 -9.81 0.45
N TRP A 16 9.03 -8.78 -0.41
CA TRP A 16 7.93 -8.64 -1.35
C TRP A 16 7.86 -9.83 -2.32
N ALA A 17 8.98 -10.32 -2.83
CA ALA A 17 9.02 -11.47 -3.74
C ALA A 17 8.46 -12.75 -3.12
N LEU A 18 8.58 -12.91 -1.79
CA LEU A 18 8.00 -14.05 -1.07
C LEU A 18 6.48 -13.90 -0.85
N LEU A 19 6.00 -12.67 -0.66
CA LEU A 19 4.60 -12.37 -0.38
C LEU A 19 3.74 -12.24 -1.64
N GLU A 20 4.28 -11.67 -2.71
CA GLU A 20 3.60 -11.46 -3.99
C GLU A 20 2.80 -12.68 -4.49
N PRO A 21 3.36 -13.91 -4.54
CA PRO A 21 2.62 -15.06 -5.06
C PRO A 21 1.43 -15.49 -4.18
N LEU A 22 1.43 -15.11 -2.89
CA LEU A 22 0.32 -15.42 -1.98
C LEU A 22 -0.84 -14.44 -2.12
N ILE A 23 -0.61 -13.29 -2.77
CA ILE A 23 -1.58 -12.23 -2.89
C ILE A 23 -2.42 -12.47 -4.16
N PRO A 24 -3.74 -12.71 -4.04
CA PRO A 24 -4.56 -13.16 -5.17
C PRO A 24 -4.65 -12.08 -6.25
N ALA A 25 -4.30 -12.40 -7.50
CA ALA A 25 -4.31 -11.47 -8.62
C ALA A 25 -5.66 -10.72 -8.76
N PRO A 26 -5.67 -9.48 -9.29
CA PRO A 26 -6.91 -8.74 -9.50
C PRO A 26 -7.86 -9.55 -10.39
N LYS A 27 -9.10 -9.77 -9.92
CA LYS A 27 -10.10 -10.44 -10.75
C LYS A 27 -10.49 -9.52 -11.92
N PRO A 28 -10.53 -10.04 -13.17
CA PRO A 28 -11.05 -9.27 -14.29
C PRO A 28 -12.55 -9.00 -14.11
N GLY A 29 -13.02 -7.81 -14.48
CA GLY A 29 -14.43 -7.41 -14.43
C GLY A 29 -14.80 -6.36 -13.36
N GLY A 30 -13.85 -5.90 -12.55
CA GLY A 30 -14.05 -4.84 -11.53
C GLY A 30 -13.41 -3.49 -11.88
N ARG A 31 -13.53 -2.52 -10.97
CA ARG A 31 -12.83 -1.22 -11.08
C ARG A 31 -11.32 -1.48 -11.16
N PRO A 32 -10.60 -0.90 -12.14
CA PRO A 32 -9.16 -1.10 -12.27
C PRO A 32 -8.44 -0.64 -11.00
N ALA A 33 -7.55 -1.48 -10.50
CA ALA A 33 -6.70 -1.12 -9.37
C ALA A 33 -5.74 0.00 -9.81
N LYS A 34 -5.95 1.20 -9.27
CA LYS A 34 -5.08 2.37 -9.53
C LYS A 34 -3.78 2.35 -8.74
N VAL A 35 -3.73 1.56 -7.67
CA VAL A 35 -2.63 1.49 -6.71
C VAL A 35 -1.95 0.12 -6.85
N PRO A 36 -0.60 0.06 -6.92
CA PRO A 36 0.11 -1.20 -6.96
C PRO A 36 -0.10 -1.99 -5.67
N ARG A 37 -0.19 -3.31 -5.76
CA ARG A 37 -0.51 -4.17 -4.60
C ARG A 37 0.49 -4.04 -3.47
N ARG A 38 1.76 -3.81 -3.81
CA ARG A 38 2.82 -3.55 -2.84
C ARG A 38 2.53 -2.34 -1.95
N GLU A 39 1.96 -1.28 -2.51
CA GLU A 39 1.59 -0.11 -1.72
C GLU A 39 0.43 -0.39 -0.77
N ILE A 40 -0.53 -1.23 -1.18
CA ILE A 40 -1.63 -1.66 -0.31
C ILE A 40 -1.09 -2.47 0.86
N VAL A 41 -0.18 -3.42 0.61
CA VAL A 41 0.41 -4.24 1.68
C VAL A 41 1.28 -3.41 2.61
N ASN A 42 2.11 -2.53 2.08
CA ASN A 42 2.90 -1.61 2.89
C ASN A 42 2.01 -0.72 3.78
N ALA A 43 0.87 -0.25 3.25
CA ALA A 43 -0.10 0.52 4.03
C ALA A 43 -0.76 -0.33 5.14
N ILE A 44 -1.09 -1.59 4.88
CA ILE A 44 -1.63 -2.51 5.89
C ILE A 44 -0.59 -2.75 6.99
N LEU A 45 0.66 -3.05 6.63
CA LEU A 45 1.75 -3.27 7.58
C LEU A 45 2.01 -2.03 8.44
N TYR A 46 2.00 -0.86 7.82
CA TYR A 46 2.10 0.41 8.53
C TYR A 46 1.03 0.56 9.60
N VAL A 47 -0.23 0.24 9.27
CA VAL A 47 -1.36 0.28 10.20
C VAL A 47 -1.20 -0.75 11.32
N LEU A 48 -0.74 -1.97 11.00
CA LEU A 48 -0.53 -3.03 11.99
C LEU A 48 0.57 -2.68 13.00
N GLU A 49 1.67 -2.08 12.53
CA GLU A 49 2.83 -1.76 13.39
C GLU A 49 2.61 -0.52 14.25
N ASN A 50 1.97 0.53 13.71
CA ASN A 50 1.87 1.83 14.38
C ASN A 50 0.50 2.09 15.02
N GLY A 51 -0.51 1.29 14.69
CA GLY A 51 -1.92 1.59 14.98
C GLY A 51 -2.43 2.82 14.21
N ILE A 52 -3.74 2.93 14.03
CA ILE A 52 -4.33 4.08 13.31
C ILE A 52 -4.27 5.34 14.17
N LYS A 53 -3.21 6.15 14.00
CA LYS A 53 -3.28 7.59 14.25
C LYS A 53 -3.60 8.26 12.92
N TRP A 54 -4.87 8.58 12.69
CA TRP A 54 -5.35 9.27 11.47
C TRP A 54 -4.50 10.48 11.03
N ARG A 55 -3.77 11.12 11.96
CA ARG A 55 -2.84 12.23 11.68
C ARG A 55 -1.51 11.84 11.05
N ALA A 56 -1.10 10.58 11.15
CA ALA A 56 0.12 10.07 10.55
C ALA A 56 -0.11 9.53 9.12
N MET A 57 -1.37 9.44 8.70
CA MET A 57 -1.74 9.18 7.32
C MET A 57 -1.28 10.37 6.45
N PRO A 58 -0.45 10.15 5.42
CA PRO A 58 0.00 11.26 4.57
C PRO A 58 -1.22 11.89 3.88
N ARG A 59 -1.32 13.22 3.98
CA ARG A 59 -2.48 14.04 3.52
C ARG A 59 -2.94 13.84 2.07
N HIS A 60 -2.19 13.10 1.25
CA HIS A 60 -2.53 12.80 -0.15
C HIS A 60 -3.10 11.39 -0.37
N ALA A 61 -3.10 10.51 0.64
CA ALA A 61 -3.68 9.16 0.53
C ALA A 61 -5.21 9.15 0.56
N ALA A 62 -5.83 10.26 1.02
CA ALA A 62 -7.24 10.49 0.85
C ALA A 62 -7.47 11.21 -0.49
N GLY A 63 -7.58 10.44 -1.56
CA GLY A 63 -8.28 10.89 -2.77
C GLY A 63 -9.76 11.09 -2.44
N VAL A 64 -10.07 12.17 -1.71
CA VAL A 64 -11.42 12.72 -1.65
C VAL A 64 -11.65 13.32 -3.03
N CYS A 65 -12.66 12.81 -3.74
CA CYS A 65 -13.13 13.42 -4.97
C CYS A 65 -13.34 14.91 -4.73
N SER A 66 -12.61 15.75 -5.47
CA SER A 66 -13.18 17.00 -5.95
C SER A 66 -14.05 16.69 -7.16
#